data_AF-A0A2H0I307-F1
#
_entry.id   AF-A0A2H0I307-F1
#
_cell.length_a   1.000
_cell.length_b   1.000
_cell.length_c   1.000
_cell.angle_alpha   90.00
_cell.angle_beta   90.00
_cell.angle_gamma   90.00
#
_symmetry.space_group_name_H-M   'P 1'
#
loop_
_entity.id
_entity.type
_entity.pdbx_description
1 polymer ?
#
loop_
_entity_poly.entity_id
_entity_poly.type
_entity_poly.pdbx_seq_one_letter_code
_entity_poly.pdbx_strand_id
1 'polypeptide(L)'
;MTSSVVHSFFLGEKQYLVHNEEELALIIDLLATSDDSFTLHRHIIMSLDERLMDIILTYKGLLLCMKHMEYKNRFLLLIKIGDTLSRVIEKSTHLGNLLASIPEETDKIRIIKSIRYKGLTQIIDVPDDLGNILEWIFGDGEKLVIDTLGKEFLQSLFTYGTDIYKVFHFLSDKNKNLLADMIELSFIKSCIYTAEDFFYVLKALSNEKTGELIPLFTPEEIRTIIRKDKTLHHFLPKLTKEKEHLLLQYIKN
;
A
#
# COMPACT_ATOMS: atom_id res chain seq x y z
N MET A 1 11.49 -34.58 -12.34
CA MET A 1 12.40 -34.53 -11.18
C MET A 1 13.27 -33.31 -11.35
N THR A 2 12.84 -32.16 -10.84
CA THR A 2 13.67 -30.95 -10.78
C THR A 2 14.69 -31.17 -9.66
N SER A 3 15.99 -31.10 -9.98
CA SER A 3 17.04 -31.13 -8.95
C SER A 3 16.81 -29.96 -8.00
N SER A 4 16.62 -30.21 -6.71
CA SER A 4 16.58 -29.14 -5.72
C SER A 4 17.94 -28.43 -5.73
N VAL A 5 17.94 -27.15 -6.07
CA VAL A 5 19.16 -26.33 -6.01
C VAL A 5 19.60 -26.25 -4.55
N VAL A 6 20.84 -26.64 -4.27
CA VAL A 6 21.40 -26.59 -2.91
C VAL A 6 22.25 -25.34 -2.80
N HIS A 7 21.95 -24.50 -1.82
CA HIS A 7 22.74 -23.33 -1.49
C HIS A 7 23.59 -23.61 -0.25
N SER A 8 24.76 -22.99 -0.17
CA SER A 8 25.62 -23.13 1.01
C SER A 8 26.22 -21.81 1.45
N PHE A 9 26.43 -21.68 2.75
CA PHE A 9 27.19 -20.59 3.38
C PHE A 9 28.03 -21.13 4.54
N PHE A 10 28.97 -20.32 5.02
CA PHE A 10 29.84 -20.69 6.14
C PHE A 10 29.50 -19.85 7.37
N LEU A 11 29.63 -20.42 8.56
CA LEU A 11 29.71 -19.69 9.83
C LEU A 11 30.96 -20.18 10.56
N GLY A 12 32.01 -19.35 10.58
CA GLY A 12 33.34 -19.79 10.99
C GLY A 12 33.84 -20.91 10.05
N GLU A 13 34.20 -22.05 10.61
CA GLU A 13 34.69 -23.22 9.87
C GLU A 13 33.58 -24.19 9.43
N LYS A 14 32.33 -23.96 9.86
CA LYS A 14 31.20 -24.86 9.55
C LYS A 14 30.49 -24.42 8.28
N GLN A 15 30.31 -25.34 7.35
CA GLN A 15 29.46 -25.17 6.19
C GLN A 15 28.02 -25.58 6.52
N TYR A 16 27.06 -24.76 6.12
CA TYR A 16 25.64 -25.04 6.19
C TYR A 16 25.08 -25.19 4.78
N LEU A 17 24.19 -26.17 4.60
CA LEU A 17 23.46 -26.40 3.36
C LEU A 17 22.00 -26.00 3.57
N VAL A 18 21.42 -25.33 2.59
CA VAL A 18 20.04 -24.84 2.59
C VAL A 18 19.40 -25.15 1.25
N HIS A 19 18.28 -25.86 1.30
CA HIS A 19 17.50 -26.26 0.13
C HIS A 19 16.23 -25.41 -0.04
N ASN A 20 15.69 -24.85 1.06
CA ASN A 20 14.43 -24.11 1.05
C ASN A 20 14.32 -23.13 2.24
N GLU A 21 13.26 -22.34 2.21
CA GLU A 21 12.89 -21.36 3.22
C GLU A 21 12.66 -21.93 4.63
N GLU A 22 12.20 -23.18 4.77
CA GLU A 22 11.98 -23.80 6.09
C GLU A 22 13.32 -24.15 6.76
N GLU A 23 14.27 -24.70 6.00
CA GLU A 23 15.62 -24.97 6.49
C GLU A 23 16.36 -23.68 6.85
N LEU A 24 16.24 -22.65 6.02
CA LEU A 24 16.82 -21.34 6.32
C LEU A 24 16.25 -20.77 7.62
N ALA A 25 14.92 -20.80 7.77
CA ALA A 25 14.26 -20.32 8.98
C ALA A 25 14.67 -21.11 10.23
N LEU A 26 14.84 -22.43 10.12
CA LEU A 26 15.31 -23.27 11.23
C LEU A 26 16.75 -22.91 11.64
N ILE A 27 17.65 -22.67 10.68
CA ILE A 27 19.01 -22.22 11.01
C ILE A 27 18.99 -20.85 11.69
N ILE A 28 18.16 -19.91 11.21
CA ILE A 28 18.00 -18.59 11.84
C ILE A 28 17.49 -18.74 13.28
N ASP A 29 16.49 -19.58 13.50
CA ASP A 29 15.87 -19.83 14.81
C ASP A 29 16.85 -20.48 15.79
N LEU A 30 17.60 -21.50 15.35
CA LEU A 30 18.64 -22.15 16.16
C LEU A 30 19.72 -21.18 16.64
N LEU A 31 20.02 -20.14 15.84
CA LEU A 31 21.02 -19.14 16.19
C LEU A 31 20.44 -17.95 16.97
N ALA A 32 19.11 -17.86 17.11
CA ALA A 32 18.45 -16.75 17.78
C ALA A 32 18.73 -16.70 19.30
N THR A 33 19.06 -17.84 19.91
CA THR A 33 19.42 -17.91 21.35
C THR A 33 20.88 -17.57 21.63
N SER A 34 21.69 -17.28 20.60
CA SER A 34 23.10 -16.90 20.77
C SER A 34 23.23 -15.42 21.15
N ASP A 35 24.21 -15.11 22.00
CA ASP A 35 24.56 -13.72 22.35
C ASP A 35 24.94 -12.89 21.11
N ASP A 36 25.50 -13.55 20.08
CA ASP A 36 25.90 -12.93 18.81
C ASP A 36 24.85 -13.08 17.69
N SER A 37 23.59 -13.38 18.04
CA SER A 37 22.51 -13.66 17.07
C SER A 37 22.38 -12.59 15.98
N PHE A 38 22.48 -11.30 16.36
CA PHE A 38 22.50 -10.18 15.42
C PHE A 38 23.57 -10.34 14.33
N THR A 39 24.81 -10.61 14.73
CA THR A 39 25.96 -10.72 13.82
C THR A 39 25.83 -11.98 12.96
N LEU A 40 25.36 -13.09 13.55
CA LEU A 40 25.18 -14.36 12.86
C LEU A 40 24.09 -14.27 11.79
N HIS A 41 22.92 -13.72 12.10
CA HIS A 41 21.84 -13.51 11.12
C HIS A 41 22.29 -12.58 10.01
N ARG A 42 23.01 -11.50 10.33
CA ARG A 42 23.59 -10.60 9.32
C ARG A 42 24.54 -11.34 8.40
N HIS A 43 25.41 -12.19 8.95
CA HIS A 43 26.35 -12.99 8.16
C HIS A 43 25.61 -13.95 7.23
N ILE A 44 24.57 -14.63 7.70
CA ILE A 44 23.74 -15.52 6.86
C ILE A 44 23.18 -14.74 5.66
N ILE A 45 22.55 -13.59 5.92
CA ILE A 45 21.94 -12.75 4.88
C ILE A 45 23.00 -12.30 3.86
N MET A 46 24.16 -11.85 4.34
CA MET A 46 25.24 -11.35 3.48
C MET A 46 25.95 -12.47 2.71
N SER A 47 26.04 -13.68 3.26
CA SER A 47 26.71 -14.82 2.63
C SER A 47 25.82 -15.53 1.60
N LEU A 48 24.50 -15.51 1.80
CA LEU A 48 23.55 -16.00 0.81
C LEU A 48 23.30 -14.97 -0.30
N ASP A 49 23.23 -13.68 0.06
CA ASP A 49 23.08 -12.56 -0.87
C ASP A 49 21.99 -12.80 -1.93
N GLU A 50 22.34 -12.77 -3.23
CA GLU A 50 21.39 -12.99 -4.34
C GLU A 50 20.70 -14.35 -4.28
N ARG A 51 21.34 -15.37 -3.67
CA ARG A 51 20.77 -16.73 -3.52
C ARG A 51 19.53 -16.74 -2.63
N LEU A 52 19.33 -15.72 -1.79
CA LEU A 52 18.12 -15.60 -0.99
C LEU A 52 16.85 -15.61 -1.84
N MET A 53 16.94 -15.13 -3.09
CA MET A 53 15.83 -15.10 -4.04
C MET A 53 15.41 -16.49 -4.54
N ASP A 54 16.32 -17.47 -4.51
CA ASP A 54 16.03 -18.86 -4.89
C ASP A 54 15.55 -19.69 -3.68
N ILE A 55 15.84 -19.23 -2.47
CA ILE A 55 15.52 -19.93 -1.22
C ILE A 55 14.17 -19.49 -0.66
N ILE A 56 13.92 -18.18 -0.60
CA ILE A 56 12.71 -17.58 -0.04
C ILE A 56 11.72 -17.33 -1.16
N LEU A 57 10.82 -18.29 -1.36
CA LEU A 57 9.92 -18.32 -2.50
C LEU A 57 8.50 -17.88 -2.13
N THR A 58 8.12 -17.99 -0.86
CA THR A 58 6.76 -17.67 -0.41
C THR A 58 6.73 -16.62 0.68
N TYR A 59 5.63 -15.87 0.78
CA TYR A 59 5.41 -14.92 1.87
C TYR A 59 5.51 -15.57 3.24
N LYS A 60 5.01 -16.81 3.38
CA LYS A 60 5.11 -17.57 4.63
C LYS A 60 6.58 -17.87 4.97
N GLY A 61 7.38 -18.30 4.00
CA GLY A 61 8.81 -18.54 4.16
C GLY A 61 9.56 -17.29 4.59
N LEU A 62 9.24 -16.14 3.98
CA LEU A 62 9.79 -14.84 4.37
C LEU A 62 9.47 -14.49 5.83
N LEU A 63 8.20 -14.66 6.25
CA LEU A 63 7.80 -14.41 7.64
C LEU A 63 8.52 -15.35 8.62
N LEU A 64 8.67 -16.63 8.27
CA LEU A 64 9.40 -17.60 9.10
C LEU A 64 10.87 -17.17 9.29
N CYS A 65 11.54 -16.75 8.22
CA CYS A 65 12.93 -16.27 8.29
C CYS A 65 13.05 -14.99 9.15
N MET A 66 12.05 -14.11 9.10
CA MET A 66 12.10 -12.84 9.86
C MET A 66 11.72 -12.98 11.33
N LYS A 67 10.99 -14.03 11.72
CA LYS A 67 10.31 -14.15 13.02
C LYS A 67 11.23 -13.90 14.23
N HIS A 68 12.46 -14.40 14.18
CA HIS A 68 13.44 -14.33 15.28
C HIS A 68 14.59 -13.35 15.02
N MET A 69 14.52 -12.59 13.93
CA MET A 69 15.52 -11.58 13.59
C MET A 69 15.21 -10.22 14.21
N GLU A 70 16.24 -9.54 14.68
CA GLU A 70 16.15 -8.12 14.99
C GLU A 70 15.77 -7.27 13.77
N TYR A 71 15.16 -6.11 14.02
CA TYR A 71 14.67 -5.19 12.97
C TYR A 71 15.69 -4.92 11.86
N LYS A 72 16.93 -4.56 12.20
CA LYS A 72 17.94 -4.20 11.18
C LYS A 72 18.29 -5.39 10.27
N ASN A 73 18.20 -6.62 10.77
CA ASN A 73 18.44 -7.82 9.97
C ASN A 73 17.21 -8.21 9.15
N ARG A 74 15.99 -8.05 9.69
CA ARG A 74 14.75 -8.17 8.89
C ARG A 74 14.77 -7.19 7.72
N PHE A 75 15.10 -5.93 7.98
CA PHE A 75 15.22 -4.93 6.93
C PHE A 75 16.32 -5.25 5.92
N LEU A 76 17.51 -5.68 6.38
CA LEU A 76 18.57 -6.12 5.48
C LEU A 76 18.13 -7.28 4.58
N LEU A 77 17.43 -8.27 5.13
CA LEU A 77 16.89 -9.40 4.36
C LEU A 77 15.95 -8.92 3.25
N LEU A 78 15.01 -8.04 3.58
CA LEU A 78 14.06 -7.49 2.61
C LEU A 78 14.76 -6.72 1.48
N ILE A 79 15.78 -5.93 1.83
CA ILE A 79 16.58 -5.19 0.84
C ILE A 79 17.40 -6.15 -0.04
N LYS A 80 17.91 -7.26 0.50
CA LYS A 80 18.65 -8.27 -0.26
C LYS A 80 17.76 -9.08 -1.21
N ILE A 81 16.51 -9.35 -0.81
CA ILE A 81 15.52 -9.95 -1.72
C ILE A 81 15.12 -8.97 -2.84
N GLY A 82 15.13 -7.67 -2.56
CA GLY A 82 15.08 -6.63 -3.58
C GLY A 82 13.77 -6.60 -4.37
N ASP A 83 13.86 -6.69 -5.69
CA ASP A 83 12.72 -6.66 -6.61
C ASP A 83 11.98 -8.00 -6.69
N THR A 84 12.64 -9.11 -6.35
CA THR A 84 12.02 -10.43 -6.19
C THR A 84 11.00 -10.45 -5.04
N LEU A 85 11.00 -9.44 -4.17
CA LEU A 85 9.97 -9.28 -3.15
C LEU A 85 8.56 -9.25 -3.77
N SER A 86 8.41 -8.73 -5.00
CA SER A 86 7.15 -8.79 -5.76
C SER A 86 6.67 -10.20 -6.10
N ARG A 87 7.57 -11.18 -6.20
CA ARG A 87 7.23 -12.59 -6.44
C ARG A 87 6.79 -13.30 -5.16
N VAL A 88 7.35 -12.88 -4.04
CA VAL A 88 7.08 -13.42 -2.70
C VAL A 88 5.79 -12.83 -2.12
N ILE A 89 5.56 -11.54 -2.34
CA ILE A 89 4.36 -10.81 -1.94
C ILE A 89 3.29 -11.01 -3.00
N GLU A 90 2.41 -11.98 -2.78
CA GLU A 90 1.34 -12.32 -3.73
C GLU A 90 0.08 -11.43 -3.62
N LYS A 91 -0.07 -10.67 -2.53
CA LYS A 91 -1.31 -9.93 -2.20
C LYS A 91 -1.00 -8.57 -1.57
N SER A 92 -1.89 -7.60 -1.78
CA SER A 92 -1.83 -6.29 -1.13
C SER A 92 -1.72 -6.37 0.38
N THR A 93 -2.49 -7.27 1.01
CA THR A 93 -2.48 -7.50 2.46
C THR A 93 -1.13 -8.05 2.97
N HIS A 94 -0.41 -8.82 2.15
CA HIS A 94 0.94 -9.29 2.52
C HIS A 94 1.91 -8.10 2.60
N LEU A 95 1.81 -7.16 1.64
CA LEU A 95 2.60 -5.92 1.67
C LEU A 95 2.18 -5.02 2.83
N GLY A 96 0.88 -4.82 3.04
CA GLY A 96 0.35 -4.03 4.17
C GLY A 96 0.87 -4.54 5.52
N ASN A 97 0.76 -5.85 5.77
CA ASN A 97 1.28 -6.49 6.98
C ASN A 97 2.81 -6.34 7.12
N LEU A 98 3.54 -6.42 6.01
CA LEU A 98 4.98 -6.20 6.02
C LEU A 98 5.30 -4.74 6.42
N LEU A 99 4.64 -3.77 5.80
CA LEU A 99 4.82 -2.34 6.08
C LEU A 99 4.41 -1.98 7.51
N ALA A 100 3.35 -2.60 8.04
CA ALA A 100 2.93 -2.46 9.43
C ALA A 100 4.01 -2.89 10.44
N SER A 101 4.85 -3.86 10.05
CA SER A 101 5.94 -4.36 10.90
C SER A 101 7.20 -3.48 10.88
N ILE A 102 7.26 -2.49 9.98
CA ILE A 102 8.40 -1.60 9.78
C ILE A 102 8.11 -0.27 10.51
N PRO A 103 8.88 0.08 11.56
CA PRO A 103 8.66 1.31 12.32
C PRO A 103 9.02 2.58 11.55
N GLU A 104 10.09 2.55 10.75
CA GLU A 104 10.64 3.74 10.11
C GLU A 104 10.03 3.96 8.71
N GLU A 105 9.43 5.13 8.49
CA GLU A 105 8.82 5.48 7.21
C GLU A 105 9.83 5.49 6.05
N THR A 106 11.06 5.91 6.32
CA THR A 106 12.15 5.90 5.32
C THR A 106 12.48 4.49 4.82
N ASP A 107 12.33 3.49 5.68
CA ASP A 107 12.56 2.09 5.33
C ASP A 107 11.36 1.51 4.58
N LYS A 108 10.12 1.87 4.94
CA LYS A 108 8.92 1.54 4.13
C LYS A 108 9.03 2.07 2.71
N ILE A 109 9.47 3.33 2.56
CA ILE A 109 9.74 3.95 1.25
C ILE A 109 10.77 3.14 0.45
N ARG A 110 11.82 2.64 1.10
CA ARG A 110 12.84 1.80 0.43
C ARG A 110 12.26 0.47 -0.05
N ILE A 111 11.40 -0.17 0.74
CA ILE A 111 10.69 -1.40 0.33
C ILE A 111 9.78 -1.13 -0.87
N ILE A 112 9.00 -0.06 -0.86
CA ILE A 112 8.14 0.29 -2.00
C ILE A 112 8.97 0.54 -3.27
N LYS A 113 10.11 1.23 -3.14
CA LYS A 113 11.05 1.44 -4.26
C LYS A 113 11.65 0.13 -4.79
N SER A 114 11.80 -0.90 -3.96
CA SER A 114 12.33 -2.19 -4.42
C SER A 114 11.28 -2.99 -5.21
N ILE A 115 10.00 -2.93 -4.81
CA ILE A 115 8.88 -3.60 -5.49
C ILE A 115 8.62 -3.01 -6.89
N ARG A 116 8.76 -1.69 -7.02
CA ARG A 116 8.58 -0.93 -8.28
C ARG A 116 7.16 -1.08 -8.85
N TYR A 117 6.91 -0.39 -9.97
CA TYR A 117 5.63 -0.40 -10.68
C TYR A 117 5.10 -1.82 -10.93
N LYS A 118 5.92 -2.68 -11.56
CA LYS A 118 5.49 -4.04 -11.94
C LYS A 118 5.05 -4.88 -10.75
N GLY A 119 5.73 -4.76 -9.60
CA GLY A 119 5.35 -5.51 -8.41
C GLY A 119 4.09 -4.96 -7.75
N LEU A 120 3.91 -3.63 -7.73
CA LEU A 120 2.71 -3.02 -7.16
C LEU A 120 1.47 -3.34 -8.00
N THR A 121 1.55 -3.27 -9.33
CA THR A 121 0.41 -3.58 -10.20
C THR A 121 0.06 -5.06 -10.26
N GLN A 122 0.93 -5.95 -9.77
CA GLN A 122 0.64 -7.38 -9.64
C GLN A 122 -0.19 -7.73 -8.40
N ILE A 123 -0.20 -6.84 -7.39
CA ILE A 123 -0.87 -7.09 -6.11
C ILE A 123 -2.03 -6.13 -5.83
N ILE A 124 -2.26 -5.17 -6.73
CA ILE A 124 -3.34 -4.19 -6.66
C ILE A 124 -4.27 -4.44 -7.84
N ASP A 125 -5.40 -5.08 -7.57
CA ASP A 125 -6.43 -5.33 -8.58
C ASP A 125 -7.65 -4.44 -8.36
N VAL A 126 -7.93 -4.09 -7.09
CA VAL A 126 -9.08 -3.28 -6.69
C VAL A 126 -8.68 -2.11 -5.77
N PRO A 127 -9.53 -1.09 -5.61
CA PRO A 127 -9.26 0.05 -4.72
C PRO A 127 -8.88 -0.32 -3.28
N ASP A 128 -9.50 -1.38 -2.74
CA ASP A 128 -9.20 -1.85 -1.38
C ASP A 128 -7.76 -2.37 -1.26
N ASP A 129 -7.17 -2.91 -2.33
CA ASP A 129 -5.78 -3.35 -2.34
C ASP A 129 -4.81 -2.18 -2.19
N LEU A 130 -5.07 -1.09 -2.92
CA LEU A 130 -4.30 0.14 -2.75
C LEU A 130 -4.51 0.71 -1.35
N GLY A 131 -5.73 0.67 -0.83
CA GLY A 131 -6.05 1.04 0.55
C GLY A 131 -5.22 0.28 1.59
N ASN A 132 -5.11 -1.04 1.46
CA ASN A 132 -4.30 -1.89 2.34
C ASN A 132 -2.81 -1.49 2.38
N ILE A 133 -2.29 -0.85 1.33
CA ILE A 133 -0.91 -0.37 1.28
C ILE A 133 -0.82 1.04 1.87
N LEU A 134 -1.73 1.93 1.46
CA LEU A 134 -1.77 3.33 1.88
C LEU A 134 -2.04 3.50 3.37
N GLU A 135 -2.77 2.58 4.01
CA GLU A 135 -3.00 2.60 5.46
C GLU A 135 -1.69 2.60 6.27
N TRP A 136 -0.62 2.02 5.73
CA TRP A 136 0.64 1.82 6.44
C TRP A 136 1.77 2.75 6.02
N ILE A 137 1.52 3.69 5.11
CA ILE A 137 2.51 4.67 4.64
C ILE A 137 1.96 6.08 4.68
N PHE A 138 2.83 7.05 4.92
CA PHE A 138 2.43 8.41 5.19
C PHE A 138 3.26 9.43 4.43
N GLY A 139 2.64 10.54 4.04
CA GLY A 139 3.33 11.69 3.47
C GLY A 139 4.11 11.35 2.19
N ASP A 140 5.44 11.31 2.26
CA ASP A 140 6.27 11.03 1.08
C ASP A 140 6.11 9.58 0.57
N GLY A 141 5.73 8.64 1.44
CA GLY A 141 5.43 7.27 1.05
C GLY A 141 4.16 7.16 0.20
N GLU A 142 3.08 7.81 0.63
CA GLU A 142 1.83 7.93 -0.15
C GLU A 142 2.11 8.50 -1.55
N LYS A 143 2.85 9.63 -1.61
CA LYS A 143 3.22 10.27 -2.87
C LYS A 143 4.03 9.34 -3.77
N LEU A 144 5.00 8.61 -3.21
CA LEU A 144 5.79 7.65 -3.97
C LEU A 144 4.91 6.58 -4.61
N VAL A 145 3.94 6.02 -3.89
CA VAL A 145 3.02 5.01 -4.44
C VAL A 145 2.19 5.59 -5.57
N ILE A 146 1.60 6.77 -5.37
CA ILE A 146 0.80 7.47 -6.40
C ILE A 146 1.65 7.71 -7.66
N ASP A 147 2.85 8.27 -7.51
CA ASP A 147 3.76 8.54 -8.63
C ASP A 147 4.21 7.26 -9.33
N THR A 148 4.42 6.18 -8.57
CA THR A 148 4.89 4.90 -9.13
C THR A 148 3.80 4.23 -9.96
N LEU A 149 2.55 4.23 -9.50
CA LEU A 149 1.41 3.64 -10.19
C LEU A 149 1.00 4.45 -11.42
N GLY A 150 1.06 5.78 -11.32
CA GLY A 150 0.73 6.68 -12.41
C GLY A 150 -0.76 6.77 -12.72
N LYS A 151 -1.10 7.80 -13.50
CA LYS A 151 -2.49 8.21 -13.78
C LYS A 151 -3.36 7.09 -14.35
N GLU A 152 -2.89 6.44 -15.42
CA GLU A 152 -3.71 5.47 -16.17
C GLU A 152 -4.12 4.28 -15.30
N PHE A 153 -3.17 3.74 -14.53
CA PHE A 153 -3.45 2.64 -13.62
C PHE A 153 -4.40 3.07 -12.49
N LEU A 154 -4.15 4.23 -11.87
CA LEU A 154 -5.00 4.75 -10.80
C LEU A 154 -6.43 5.00 -11.28
N GLN A 155 -6.62 5.59 -12.47
CA GLN A 155 -7.94 5.76 -13.07
C GLN A 155 -8.61 4.41 -13.32
N SER A 156 -7.87 3.38 -13.73
CA SER A 156 -8.45 2.04 -13.97
C SER A 156 -9.02 1.37 -12.72
N LEU A 157 -8.59 1.77 -11.51
CA LEU A 157 -9.12 1.26 -10.26
C LEU A 157 -10.51 1.85 -9.92
N PHE A 158 -10.84 3.01 -10.45
CA PHE A 158 -12.01 3.77 -10.02
C PHE A 158 -13.16 3.62 -11.00
N THR A 159 -14.21 2.91 -10.58
CA THR A 159 -15.47 2.84 -11.33
C THR A 159 -16.53 3.70 -10.67
N TYR A 160 -16.60 3.71 -9.34
CA TYR A 160 -17.62 4.40 -8.55
C TYR A 160 -17.00 5.41 -7.55
N GLY A 161 -17.78 6.37 -7.07
CA GLY A 161 -17.33 7.33 -6.07
C GLY A 161 -16.95 6.67 -4.73
N THR A 162 -17.53 5.52 -4.42
CA THR A 162 -17.09 4.69 -3.28
C THR A 162 -15.67 4.14 -3.45
N ASP A 163 -15.23 3.84 -4.67
CA ASP A 163 -13.86 3.41 -4.97
C ASP A 163 -12.85 4.54 -4.71
N ILE A 164 -13.20 5.76 -5.11
CA ILE A 164 -12.43 6.97 -4.79
C ILE A 164 -12.27 7.10 -3.27
N TYR A 165 -13.35 6.95 -2.51
CA TYR A 165 -13.28 7.02 -1.05
C TYR A 165 -12.35 5.97 -0.45
N LYS A 166 -12.41 4.72 -0.91
CA LYS A 166 -11.54 3.62 -0.42
C LYS A 166 -10.05 3.93 -0.50
N VAL A 167 -9.62 4.76 -1.45
CA VAL A 167 -8.22 5.17 -1.60
C VAL A 167 -7.95 6.52 -0.92
N PHE A 168 -8.74 7.55 -1.24
CA PHE A 168 -8.47 8.92 -0.81
C PHE A 168 -8.53 9.11 0.71
N HIS A 169 -9.31 8.30 1.43
CA HIS A 169 -9.46 8.49 2.89
C HIS A 169 -8.18 8.17 3.68
N PHE A 170 -7.26 7.40 3.11
CA PHE A 170 -5.95 7.09 3.73
C PHE A 170 -4.90 8.18 3.48
N LEU A 171 -5.15 9.09 2.54
CA LEU A 171 -4.18 10.09 2.14
C LEU A 171 -4.21 11.32 3.05
N SER A 172 -3.04 11.93 3.25
CA SER A 172 -2.95 13.29 3.75
C SER A 172 -3.60 14.29 2.79
N ASP A 173 -4.09 15.44 3.28
CA ASP A 173 -4.77 16.42 2.43
C ASP A 173 -3.91 16.92 1.26
N LYS A 174 -2.59 17.06 1.48
CA LYS A 174 -1.62 17.36 0.42
C LYS A 174 -1.63 16.31 -0.69
N ASN A 175 -1.65 15.02 -0.33
CA ASN A 175 -1.61 13.94 -1.31
C ASN A 175 -2.98 13.64 -1.90
N LYS A 176 -4.08 13.94 -1.21
CA LYS A 176 -5.42 13.99 -1.82
C LYS A 176 -5.46 15.00 -2.96
N ASN A 177 -4.93 16.20 -2.74
CA ASN A 177 -4.84 17.22 -3.79
C ASN A 177 -4.02 16.72 -4.98
N LEU A 178 -2.82 16.19 -4.70
CA LEU A 178 -1.93 15.63 -5.72
C LEU A 178 -2.62 14.53 -6.55
N LEU A 179 -3.28 13.58 -5.89
CA LEU A 179 -3.99 12.50 -6.58
C LEU A 179 -5.17 13.04 -7.38
N ALA A 180 -5.97 13.96 -6.83
CA ALA A 180 -7.08 14.58 -7.52
C ALA A 180 -6.64 15.34 -8.78
N ASP A 181 -5.52 16.05 -8.72
CA ASP A 181 -4.94 16.75 -9.86
C ASP A 181 -4.40 15.76 -10.90
N MET A 182 -3.78 14.66 -10.46
CA MET A 182 -3.25 13.63 -11.35
C MET A 182 -4.36 12.92 -12.14
N ILE A 183 -5.43 12.48 -11.47
CA ILE A 183 -6.54 11.76 -12.13
C ILE A 183 -7.61 12.67 -12.71
N GLU A 184 -7.54 13.97 -12.42
CA GLU A 184 -8.47 15.04 -12.82
C GLU A 184 -9.86 14.97 -12.17
N LEU A 185 -10.37 16.14 -11.73
CA LEU A 185 -11.70 16.24 -11.11
C LEU A 185 -12.86 15.89 -12.07
N SER A 186 -12.66 16.06 -13.39
CA SER A 186 -13.63 15.66 -14.41
C SER A 186 -13.86 14.14 -14.41
N PHE A 187 -12.80 13.36 -14.23
CA PHE A 187 -12.86 11.90 -14.09
C PHE A 187 -13.49 11.51 -12.75
N ILE A 188 -13.14 12.19 -11.65
CA ILE A 188 -13.78 11.96 -10.35
C ILE A 188 -15.29 12.21 -10.45
N LYS A 189 -15.71 13.30 -11.13
CA LYS A 189 -17.12 13.57 -11.42
C LYS A 189 -17.78 12.42 -12.19
N SER A 190 -17.11 11.83 -13.19
CA SER A 190 -17.71 10.74 -13.97
C SER A 190 -17.86 9.43 -13.19
N CYS A 191 -17.22 9.29 -12.02
CA CYS A 191 -17.41 8.16 -11.12
C CYS A 191 -18.65 8.31 -10.20
N ILE A 192 -19.35 9.44 -10.24
CA ILE A 192 -20.47 9.72 -9.32
C ILE A 192 -21.80 9.43 -10.00
N TYR A 193 -22.43 8.32 -9.63
CA TYR A 193 -23.72 7.88 -10.19
C TYR A 193 -24.87 7.96 -9.19
N THR A 194 -24.54 7.82 -7.91
CA THR A 194 -25.52 7.80 -6.83
C THR A 194 -25.25 8.91 -5.81
N ALA A 195 -26.25 9.20 -4.98
CA ALA A 195 -26.08 10.10 -3.84
C ALA A 195 -24.98 9.60 -2.90
N GLU A 196 -24.89 8.29 -2.70
CA GLU A 196 -23.89 7.66 -1.87
C GLU A 196 -22.48 7.94 -2.40
N ASP A 197 -22.24 7.70 -3.70
CA ASP A 197 -20.98 8.04 -4.37
C ASP A 197 -20.62 9.51 -4.17
N PHE A 198 -21.59 10.40 -4.40
CA PHE A 198 -21.39 11.84 -4.26
C PHE A 198 -20.89 12.20 -2.86
N PHE A 199 -21.59 11.74 -1.82
CA PHE A 199 -21.19 12.03 -0.44
C PHE A 199 -19.88 11.37 -0.03
N TYR A 200 -19.58 10.17 -0.53
CA TYR A 200 -18.31 9.51 -0.28
C TYR A 200 -17.14 10.25 -0.91
N VAL A 201 -17.28 10.72 -2.16
CA VAL A 201 -16.27 11.55 -2.82
C VAL A 201 -16.07 12.86 -2.05
N LEU A 202 -17.16 13.56 -1.70
CA LEU A 202 -17.06 14.79 -0.90
C LEU A 202 -16.37 14.53 0.43
N LYS A 203 -16.67 13.42 1.10
CA LYS A 203 -16.00 13.05 2.35
C LYS A 203 -14.50 12.80 2.13
N ALA A 204 -14.13 12.14 1.04
CA ALA A 204 -12.76 11.71 0.76
C ALA A 204 -11.82 12.86 0.36
N LEU A 205 -12.28 13.78 -0.48
CA LEU A 205 -11.46 14.89 -1.00
C LEU A 205 -11.01 15.85 0.10
N SER A 206 -10.05 16.73 -0.18
CA SER A 206 -9.78 17.88 0.69
C SER A 206 -10.91 18.92 0.60
N ASN A 207 -10.94 19.92 1.50
CA ASN A 207 -11.90 21.02 1.39
C ASN A 207 -11.68 21.83 0.10
N GLU A 208 -10.42 22.07 -0.27
CA GLU A 208 -10.03 22.76 -1.50
C GLU A 208 -10.58 22.04 -2.74
N LYS A 209 -10.28 20.76 -2.91
CA LYS A 209 -10.74 19.98 -4.07
C LYS A 209 -12.25 19.75 -4.04
N THR A 210 -12.87 19.76 -2.87
CA THR A 210 -14.34 19.79 -2.77
C THR A 210 -14.91 21.08 -3.34
N GLY A 211 -14.32 22.23 -3.02
CA GLY A 211 -14.69 23.53 -3.56
C GLY A 211 -14.52 23.64 -5.08
N GLU A 212 -13.56 22.92 -5.65
CA GLU A 212 -13.35 22.83 -7.11
C GLU A 212 -14.29 21.81 -7.78
N LEU A 213 -14.60 20.69 -7.12
CA LEU A 213 -15.44 19.63 -7.67
C LEU A 213 -16.92 20.05 -7.75
N ILE A 214 -17.46 20.66 -6.69
CA ILE A 214 -18.89 21.02 -6.61
C ILE A 214 -19.34 21.86 -7.82
N PRO A 215 -18.61 22.93 -8.22
CA PRO A 215 -18.95 23.74 -9.40
C PRO A 215 -18.92 23.01 -10.73
N LEU A 216 -18.36 21.79 -10.81
CA LEU A 216 -18.43 20.98 -12.03
C LEU A 216 -19.83 20.39 -12.25
N PHE A 217 -20.70 20.43 -11.24
CA PHE A 217 -22.10 20.04 -11.34
C PHE A 217 -22.99 21.27 -11.37
N THR A 218 -24.09 21.23 -12.10
CA THR A 218 -25.19 22.20 -11.92
C THR A 218 -25.94 21.91 -10.62
N PRO A 219 -26.58 22.92 -9.98
CA PRO A 219 -27.44 22.70 -8.83
C PRO A 219 -28.53 21.64 -9.08
N GLU A 220 -29.10 21.62 -10.28
CA GLU A 220 -30.10 20.65 -10.73
C GLU A 220 -29.55 19.23 -10.82
N GLU A 221 -28.31 19.05 -11.31
CA GLU A 221 -27.63 17.74 -11.30
C GLU A 221 -27.47 17.23 -9.88
N ILE A 222 -27.00 18.07 -8.94
CA ILE A 222 -26.82 17.68 -7.53
C ILE A 222 -28.17 17.31 -6.89
N ARG A 223 -29.22 18.11 -7.10
CA ARG A 223 -30.58 17.79 -6.62
C ARG A 223 -31.08 16.46 -7.20
N THR A 224 -30.79 16.20 -8.47
CA THR A 224 -31.16 14.96 -9.16
C THR A 224 -30.42 13.75 -8.62
N ILE A 225 -29.13 13.88 -8.28
CA ILE A 225 -28.33 12.83 -7.67
C ILE A 225 -28.83 12.50 -6.26
N ILE A 226 -29.09 13.52 -5.43
CA ILE A 226 -29.53 13.36 -4.04
C ILE A 226 -30.96 12.80 -3.96
N ARG A 227 -31.82 13.17 -4.92
CA ARG A 227 -33.25 12.81 -5.10
C ARG A 227 -34.21 13.14 -3.95
N LYS A 228 -33.80 12.95 -2.70
CA LYS A 228 -34.65 13.01 -1.50
C LYS A 228 -33.95 13.70 -0.34
N ASP A 229 -34.68 14.53 0.40
CA ASP A 229 -34.18 15.23 1.59
C ASP A 229 -33.70 14.28 2.70
N LYS A 230 -34.29 13.08 2.81
CA LYS A 230 -33.83 12.06 3.76
C LYS A 230 -32.38 11.63 3.50
N THR A 231 -31.96 11.57 2.25
CA THR A 231 -30.58 11.25 1.86
C THR A 231 -29.65 12.36 2.32
N LEU A 232 -30.04 13.61 2.09
CA LEU A 232 -29.31 14.78 2.56
C LEU A 232 -29.12 14.72 4.08
N HIS A 233 -30.20 14.57 4.85
CA HIS A 233 -30.13 14.48 6.33
C HIS A 233 -29.27 13.32 6.84
N HIS A 234 -29.19 12.21 6.11
CA HIS A 234 -28.39 11.06 6.51
C HIS A 234 -26.88 11.29 6.30
N PHE A 235 -26.47 11.94 5.20
CA PHE A 235 -25.06 12.05 4.83
C PHE A 235 -24.42 13.38 5.19
N LEU A 236 -25.17 14.49 5.24
CA LEU A 236 -24.64 15.81 5.56
C LEU A 236 -23.82 15.82 6.87
N PRO A 237 -24.31 15.21 7.98
CA PRO A 237 -23.57 15.20 9.25
C PRO A 237 -22.24 14.43 9.21
N LYS A 238 -21.98 13.66 8.15
CA LYS A 238 -20.74 12.89 7.95
C LYS A 238 -19.67 13.70 7.21
N LEU A 239 -20.00 14.90 6.73
CA LEU A 239 -19.07 15.84 6.12
C LEU A 239 -18.45 16.75 7.20
N THR A 240 -17.34 17.41 6.85
CA THR A 240 -16.85 18.53 7.66
C THR A 240 -17.83 19.69 7.54
N LYS A 241 -17.91 20.54 8.58
CA LYS A 241 -18.79 21.73 8.58
C LYS A 241 -18.56 22.64 7.38
N GLU A 242 -17.31 22.75 6.93
CA GLU A 242 -16.95 23.55 5.76
C GLU A 242 -17.53 22.97 4.47
N LYS A 243 -17.36 21.66 4.23
CA LYS A 243 -17.94 20.98 3.05
C LYS A 243 -19.46 20.98 3.06
N GLU A 244 -20.06 20.78 4.24
CA GLU A 244 -21.50 20.93 4.42
C GLU A 244 -21.96 22.34 4.01
N HIS A 245 -21.27 23.38 4.51
CA HIS A 245 -21.60 24.76 4.19
C HIS A 245 -21.46 25.06 2.69
N LEU A 246 -20.36 24.64 2.07
CA LEU A 246 -20.11 24.77 0.63
C LEU A 246 -21.23 24.14 -0.19
N LEU A 247 -21.60 22.89 0.12
CA LEU A 247 -22.66 22.18 -0.58
C LEU A 247 -24.02 22.87 -0.43
N LEU A 248 -24.39 23.24 0.80
CA LEU A 248 -25.68 23.88 1.07
C LEU A 248 -25.79 25.28 0.44
N GLN A 249 -24.72 26.06 0.43
CA GLN A 249 -24.70 27.34 -0.27
C GLN A 249 -24.87 27.16 -1.77
N TYR A 250 -24.17 26.17 -2.35
CA TYR A 250 -24.23 25.92 -3.79
C TYR A 250 -25.60 25.46 -4.26
N ILE A 251 -26.28 24.58 -3.52
CA ILE A 251 -27.63 24.10 -3.89
C ILE A 251 -28.72 25.17 -3.70
N LYS A 252 -28.50 26.17 -2.85
CA LYS A 252 -29.46 27.26 -2.59
C LYS A 252 -29.43 28.36 -3.65
N ASN A 253 -28.29 28.55 -4.30
CA ASN A 253 -28.13 29.45 -5.43
C ASN A 253 -28.66 28.81 -6.72
#